data_AF-A0A1Z9T6K7-F1
#
_entry.id   AF-A0A1Z9T6K7-F1
#
_cell.length_a   1.000
_cell.length_b   1.000
_cell.length_c   1.000
_cell.angle_alpha   90.00
_cell.angle_beta   90.00
_cell.angle_gamma   90.00
#
_symmetry.space_group_name_H-M   'P 1'
#
loop_
_entity.id
_entity.type
_entity.pdbx_description
1 polymer ?
#
loop_
_entity_poly.entity_id
_entity_poly.type
_entity_poly.pdbx_seq_one_letter_code
_entity_poly.pdbx_strand_id
1 'polypeptide(L)'
;MATSITTSYSGEFAGKYISAALLSGKTLGEETITILPNIVHKQIMQKVSSNDIVKNGACDYSDSSTLTLSERTLTLEDFMVNVTVCKKDFLNTWQAAEVGLGGLGRELPKSFADFIIGHFSAKVAQRMETNIWAGVNGTAGQFDGFKALLAADSDVVDVVATDVTASNVITELGKVADAIPSAVYGQEDTTIWVATNVYRSYIRSLGGFGASGLGAAGYEDKGNNQAITPSFFDGIKISHAQGLGTNEMVAGQKSNFFFGTSLLNDLNEVKVIDMSDIDGSQNVRFIMRFQAGCQFGVGSDCVQYT
;
A
#
# COMPACT_ATOMS: atom_id res chain seq x y z
N MET A 1 24.21 -41.48 -21.27
CA MET A 1 24.45 -40.12 -20.77
C MET A 1 23.97 -39.13 -21.80
N ALA A 2 23.46 -37.99 -21.31
CA ALA A 2 22.99 -36.79 -22.02
C ALA A 2 21.65 -36.89 -22.77
N THR A 3 20.58 -36.59 -22.04
CA THR A 3 19.41 -35.88 -22.57
C THR A 3 19.21 -34.62 -21.73
N SER A 4 19.62 -33.48 -22.29
CA SER A 4 19.41 -32.15 -21.74
C SER A 4 17.94 -31.77 -21.85
N ILE A 5 17.23 -31.65 -20.72
CA ILE A 5 15.95 -30.97 -20.66
C ILE A 5 16.22 -29.50 -20.32
N THR A 6 16.39 -28.70 -21.36
CA THR A 6 16.28 -27.24 -21.30
C THR A 6 14.83 -26.85 -21.55
N THR A 7 14.03 -26.74 -20.49
CA THR A 7 12.87 -25.83 -20.46
C THR A 7 12.56 -25.44 -19.01
N SER A 8 13.51 -24.78 -18.33
CA SER A 8 13.12 -23.82 -17.30
C SER A 8 12.40 -22.68 -18.02
N TYR A 9 11.07 -22.70 -18.03
CA TYR A 9 10.26 -21.65 -18.61
C TYR A 9 10.48 -20.36 -17.82
N SER A 10 11.35 -19.50 -18.36
CA SER A 10 11.69 -18.18 -17.85
C SER A 10 10.53 -17.21 -18.10
N GLY A 11 9.72 -17.01 -17.07
CA GLY A 11 9.11 -15.78 -16.52
C GLY A 11 8.87 -14.48 -17.33
N GLU A 12 9.04 -14.42 -18.66
CA GLU A 12 9.06 -13.12 -19.34
C GLU A 12 7.66 -12.48 -19.54
N PHE A 13 6.60 -13.30 -19.64
CA PHE A 13 5.22 -12.82 -19.75
C PHE A 13 4.49 -12.75 -18.40
N ALA A 14 4.77 -13.68 -17.48
CA ALA A 14 4.30 -13.60 -16.09
C ALA A 14 4.80 -12.31 -15.42
N GLY A 15 6.04 -11.88 -15.71
CA GLY A 15 6.60 -10.62 -15.22
C GLY A 15 5.75 -9.38 -15.56
N LYS A 16 5.08 -9.33 -16.72
CA LYS A 16 4.19 -8.20 -17.10
C LYS A 16 2.86 -8.21 -16.35
N TYR A 17 2.25 -9.37 -16.14
CA TYR A 17 0.99 -9.47 -15.38
C TYR A 17 1.21 -9.34 -13.87
N ILE A 18 2.34 -9.84 -13.36
CA ILE A 18 2.72 -9.73 -11.95
C ILE A 18 3.17 -8.30 -11.62
N SER A 19 4.01 -7.67 -12.45
CA SER A 19 4.37 -6.26 -12.24
C SER A 19 3.16 -5.35 -12.30
N ALA A 20 2.22 -5.56 -13.23
CA ALA A 20 0.98 -4.78 -13.29
C ALA A 20 0.07 -5.00 -12.07
N ALA A 21 0.00 -6.22 -11.53
CA ALA A 21 -0.79 -6.52 -10.34
C ALA A 21 -0.11 -6.04 -9.04
N LEU A 22 1.22 -6.01 -8.96
CA LEU A 22 1.93 -5.48 -7.78
C LEU A 22 2.11 -3.96 -7.79
N LEU A 23 2.33 -3.33 -8.97
CA LEU A 23 2.12 -1.89 -9.14
C LEU A 23 0.65 -1.49 -8.98
N SER A 24 -0.29 -2.44 -8.90
CA SER A 24 -1.71 -2.12 -8.65
C SER A 24 -2.06 -1.96 -7.16
N GLY A 25 -1.14 -2.25 -6.23
CA GLY A 25 -1.25 -1.73 -4.87
C GLY A 25 -1.12 -0.22 -4.93
N LYS A 26 -2.24 0.51 -4.97
CA LYS A 26 -2.28 1.93 -5.33
C LYS A 26 -1.27 2.78 -4.58
N THR A 27 -1.06 2.52 -3.29
CA THR A 27 -0.12 3.29 -2.47
C THR A 27 1.33 3.13 -2.95
N LEU A 28 1.74 1.91 -3.31
CA LEU A 28 3.08 1.60 -3.83
C LEU A 28 3.24 1.98 -5.30
N GLY A 29 2.21 1.76 -6.12
CA GLY A 29 2.23 2.05 -7.56
C GLY A 29 2.19 3.54 -7.91
N GLU A 30 1.48 4.34 -7.11
CA GLU A 30 1.48 5.80 -7.22
C GLU A 30 2.68 6.44 -6.49
N GLU A 31 3.57 5.61 -5.92
CA GLU A 31 4.69 5.99 -5.07
C GLU A 31 4.26 7.04 -4.05
N THR A 32 3.16 6.83 -3.35
CA THR A 32 2.68 7.82 -2.37
C THR A 32 3.44 7.74 -1.06
N ILE A 33 4.26 6.70 -0.88
CA ILE A 33 5.17 6.48 0.26
C ILE A 33 6.58 6.19 -0.25
N THR A 34 7.59 6.35 0.61
CA THR A 34 9.00 6.12 0.28
C THR A 34 9.33 4.63 0.35
N ILE A 35 9.80 4.04 -0.75
CA ILE A 35 10.19 2.62 -0.80
C ILE A 35 11.68 2.49 -0.54
N LEU A 36 12.05 1.70 0.47
CA LEU A 36 13.42 1.35 0.83
C LEU A 36 13.71 -0.12 0.45
N PRO A 37 14.34 -0.37 -0.71
CA PRO A 37 14.74 -1.71 -1.11
C PRO A 37 16.04 -2.15 -0.42
N ASN A 38 16.34 -3.45 -0.46
CA ASN A 38 17.61 -4.05 -0.03
C ASN A 38 17.85 -4.06 1.49
N ILE A 39 16.80 -4.27 2.28
CA ILE A 39 16.90 -4.45 3.74
C ILE A 39 16.95 -5.94 4.07
N VAL A 40 17.99 -6.41 4.74
CA VAL A 40 18.16 -7.86 5.02
C VAL A 40 17.30 -8.33 6.20
N HIS A 41 17.08 -7.48 7.20
CA HIS A 41 16.25 -7.84 8.37
C HIS A 41 15.76 -6.62 9.15
N LYS A 42 16.66 -5.67 9.43
CA LYS A 42 16.36 -4.44 10.15
C LYS A 42 17.14 -3.27 9.56
N GLN A 43 16.50 -2.11 9.49
CA GLN A 43 17.17 -0.85 9.21
C GLN A 43 16.85 0.15 10.31
N ILE A 44 17.88 0.79 10.87
CA ILE A 44 17.71 1.86 11.85
C ILE A 44 17.63 3.17 11.09
N MET A 45 16.56 3.91 11.37
CA MET A 45 16.32 5.25 10.86
C MET A 45 16.66 6.24 11.97
N GLN A 46 17.65 7.08 11.73
CA GLN A 46 18.08 8.10 12.70
C GLN A 46 17.31 9.39 12.44
N LYS A 47 16.59 9.85 13.46
CA LYS A 47 15.94 11.15 13.52
C LYS A 47 16.88 12.12 14.22
N VAL A 48 17.12 13.27 13.60
CA VAL A 48 17.82 14.40 14.20
C VAL A 48 16.79 15.49 14.43
N SER A 49 16.46 15.79 15.68
CA SER A 49 15.71 17.00 16.03
C SER A 49 16.63 17.97 16.75
N SER A 50 16.62 19.22 16.30
CA SER A 50 17.36 20.33 16.90
C SER A 50 16.37 21.42 17.27
N ASN A 51 16.41 21.88 18.52
CA ASN A 51 15.63 23.05 18.94
C ASN A 51 16.26 24.34 18.41
N ASP A 52 15.45 25.41 18.31
CA ASP A 52 15.80 26.78 17.89
C ASP A 52 17.31 27.10 17.91
N ILE A 53 17.96 26.87 16.76
CA ILE A 53 19.39 27.10 16.57
C ILE A 53 19.68 28.62 16.52
N VAL A 54 18.69 29.43 16.13
CA VAL A 54 18.84 30.88 15.98
C VAL A 54 18.42 31.58 17.27
N LYS A 55 19.36 32.26 17.93
CA LYS A 55 19.10 33.10 19.11
C LYS A 55 19.65 34.50 18.91
N ASN A 56 19.13 35.44 19.70
CA ASN A 56 19.60 36.82 19.73
C ASN A 56 21.06 36.88 20.19
N GLY A 57 21.86 37.78 19.60
CA GLY A 57 23.27 37.93 19.96
C GLY A 57 23.45 38.35 21.42
N ALA A 58 24.11 37.50 22.21
CA ALA A 58 24.52 37.78 23.59
C ALA A 58 26.05 37.83 23.68
N CYS A 59 26.58 38.51 24.71
CA CYS A 59 28.03 38.65 24.92
C CYS A 59 28.71 37.35 25.37
N ASP A 60 27.97 36.44 25.98
CA ASP A 60 28.47 35.17 26.49
C ASP A 60 27.92 33.98 25.68
N TYR A 61 28.75 32.95 25.52
CA TYR A 61 28.35 31.68 24.90
C TYR A 61 27.41 30.92 25.84
N SER A 62 26.20 30.60 25.37
CA SER A 62 25.27 29.72 26.07
C SER A 62 25.04 28.44 25.28
N ASP A 63 25.42 27.30 25.86
CA ASP A 63 25.14 25.97 25.31
C ASP A 63 23.70 25.56 25.68
N SER A 64 22.73 26.01 24.89
CA SER A 64 21.29 25.75 25.13
C SER A 64 20.62 25.01 23.97
N SER A 65 21.35 24.69 22.91
CA SER A 65 20.85 23.92 21.77
C SER A 65 21.05 22.41 22.03
N THR A 66 20.00 21.73 22.46
CA THR A 66 19.99 20.28 22.59
C THR A 66 19.68 19.62 21.24
N LEU A 67 20.61 18.83 20.73
CA LEU A 67 20.39 17.95 19.57
C LEU A 67 19.97 16.58 20.08
N THR A 68 18.74 16.19 19.81
CA THR A 68 18.18 14.89 20.21
C THR A 68 18.21 13.95 19.01
N LEU A 69 18.99 12.87 19.14
CA LEU A 69 18.99 11.75 18.21
C LEU A 69 17.98 10.72 18.72
N SER A 70 16.91 10.49 17.97
CA SER A 70 15.98 9.40 18.24
C SER A 70 16.08 8.39 17.12
N GLU A 71 15.98 7.11 17.45
CA GLU A 71 16.14 6.03 16.48
C GLU A 71 14.84 5.26 16.36
N ARG A 72 14.46 4.93 15.11
CA ARG A 72 13.35 4.03 14.83
C ARG A 72 13.82 2.86 14.01
N THR A 73 13.41 1.67 14.41
CA THR A 73 13.79 0.46 13.68
C THR A 73 12.66 0.06 12.75
N LEU A 74 12.98 -0.07 11.46
CA LEU A 74 12.13 -0.76 10.50
C LEU A 74 12.53 -2.24 10.53
N THR A 75 11.60 -3.11 10.94
CA THR A 75 11.78 -4.57 10.94
C THR A 75 11.00 -5.18 9.79
N LEU A 76 11.65 -6.08 9.05
CA LEU A 76 10.96 -6.87 8.03
C LEU A 76 10.46 -8.19 8.61
N GLU A 77 9.28 -8.59 8.14
CA GLU A 77 8.71 -9.92 8.42
C GLU A 77 8.64 -10.76 7.15
N ASP A 78 8.80 -12.08 7.33
CA ASP A 78 8.84 -13.05 6.25
C ASP A 78 7.44 -13.57 5.94
N PHE A 79 7.01 -13.40 4.69
CA PHE A 79 5.73 -13.89 4.21
C PHE A 79 5.91 -14.98 3.16
N MET A 80 5.00 -15.94 3.18
CA MET A 80 4.89 -16.97 2.16
C MET A 80 3.46 -17.12 1.67
N VAL A 81 3.32 -17.27 0.36
CA VAL A 81 2.10 -17.75 -0.27
C VAL A 81 2.38 -19.17 -0.73
N ASN A 82 1.60 -20.11 -0.23
CA ASN A 82 1.71 -21.53 -0.58
C ASN A 82 0.30 -22.06 -0.86
N VAL A 83 -0.09 -22.07 -2.13
CA VAL A 83 -1.41 -22.56 -2.56
C VAL A 83 -1.20 -23.80 -3.42
N THR A 84 -1.89 -24.88 -3.07
CA THR A 84 -1.92 -26.11 -3.84
C THR A 84 -3.27 -26.22 -4.54
N VAL A 85 -3.26 -26.56 -5.83
CA VAL A 85 -4.47 -26.69 -6.63
C VAL A 85 -4.46 -28.02 -7.38
N CYS A 86 -5.58 -28.74 -7.37
CA CYS A 86 -5.68 -30.04 -8.03
C CYS A 86 -6.01 -29.86 -9.52
N LYS A 87 -5.27 -30.55 -10.41
CA LYS A 87 -5.51 -30.53 -11.86
C LYS A 87 -6.89 -31.08 -12.23
N LYS A 88 -7.46 -31.98 -11.43
CA LYS A 88 -8.76 -32.61 -11.71
C LYS A 88 -9.93 -31.65 -11.65
N ASP A 89 -9.88 -30.65 -10.77
CA ASP A 89 -10.96 -29.67 -10.62
C ASP A 89 -11.14 -28.78 -11.86
N PHE A 90 -10.10 -28.70 -12.70
CA PHE A 90 -10.06 -27.87 -13.91
C PHE A 90 -10.40 -28.61 -15.20
N LEU A 91 -10.32 -29.94 -15.20
CA LEU A 91 -10.75 -30.75 -16.35
C LEU A 91 -12.25 -30.55 -16.65
N ASN A 92 -13.05 -30.22 -15.64
CA ASN A 92 -14.50 -30.17 -15.74
C ASN A 92 -15.07 -28.79 -16.13
N THR A 93 -14.32 -27.70 -16.03
CA THR A 93 -14.93 -26.35 -15.96
C THR A 93 -14.54 -25.40 -17.09
N TRP A 94 -13.42 -25.58 -17.80
CA TRP A 94 -13.05 -24.64 -18.88
C TRP A 94 -12.17 -25.21 -20.01
N GLN A 95 -11.50 -26.35 -19.82
CA GLN A 95 -10.40 -26.78 -20.71
C GLN A 95 -10.67 -27.98 -21.62
N ALA A 96 -11.88 -28.53 -21.65
CA ALA A 96 -12.21 -29.62 -22.58
C ALA A 96 -12.11 -29.21 -24.08
N ALA A 97 -12.04 -27.91 -24.38
CA ALA A 97 -11.96 -27.39 -25.75
C ALA A 97 -10.52 -27.07 -26.23
N GLU A 98 -9.60 -26.65 -25.35
CA GLU A 98 -8.19 -26.38 -25.72
C GLU A 98 -7.27 -27.59 -25.50
N VAL A 99 -7.62 -28.47 -24.57
CA VAL A 99 -6.94 -29.75 -24.37
C VAL A 99 -7.58 -30.72 -25.35
N GLY A 100 -7.11 -30.71 -26.60
CA GLY A 100 -7.63 -31.55 -27.66
C GLY A 100 -7.87 -32.99 -27.21
N LEU A 101 -8.89 -33.62 -27.80
CA LEU A 101 -9.54 -34.91 -27.47
C LEU A 101 -8.64 -36.15 -27.23
N GLY A 102 -7.31 -36.01 -27.27
CA GLY A 102 -6.33 -37.08 -27.03
C GLY A 102 -5.33 -36.82 -25.89
N GLY A 103 -5.44 -35.73 -25.13
CA GLY A 103 -4.52 -35.42 -24.03
C GLY A 103 -5.05 -35.90 -22.69
N LEU A 104 -4.59 -37.05 -22.20
CA LEU A 104 -4.74 -37.46 -20.79
C LEU A 104 -4.04 -36.45 -19.86
N GLY A 105 -4.70 -35.34 -19.50
CA GLY A 105 -4.51 -34.53 -18.29
C GLY A 105 -3.08 -34.21 -17.81
N ARG A 106 -2.06 -34.19 -18.68
CA ARG A 106 -0.65 -34.08 -18.26
C ARG A 106 -0.16 -32.65 -18.12
N GLU A 107 -0.54 -31.77 -19.05
CA GLU A 107 -0.01 -30.40 -19.11
C GLU A 107 -1.09 -29.37 -18.83
N LEU A 108 -0.77 -28.43 -17.94
CA LEU A 108 -1.62 -27.27 -17.66
C LEU A 108 -1.54 -26.32 -18.87
N PRO A 109 -2.65 -25.91 -19.50
CA PRO A 109 -2.63 -24.90 -20.55
C PRO A 109 -2.02 -23.59 -20.04
N LYS A 110 -1.11 -23.02 -20.85
CA LYS A 110 -0.34 -21.81 -20.48
C LYS A 110 -1.25 -20.62 -20.14
N SER A 111 -2.34 -20.44 -20.87
CA SER A 111 -3.37 -19.41 -20.66
C SER A 111 -3.96 -19.44 -19.24
N PHE A 112 -4.10 -20.62 -18.66
CA PHE A 112 -4.71 -20.82 -17.35
C PHE A 112 -3.72 -20.69 -16.20
N ALA A 113 -2.47 -21.14 -16.39
CA ALA A 113 -1.39 -20.84 -15.46
C ALA A 113 -1.22 -19.32 -15.31
N ASP A 114 -1.21 -18.60 -16.44
CA ASP A 114 -1.10 -17.13 -16.46
C ASP A 114 -2.29 -16.45 -15.77
N PHE A 115 -3.52 -16.94 -15.99
CA PHE A 115 -4.72 -16.43 -15.30
C PHE A 115 -4.65 -16.62 -13.77
N ILE A 116 -4.25 -17.81 -13.30
CA ILE A 116 -4.12 -18.09 -11.87
C ILE A 116 -3.02 -17.24 -11.25
N ILE A 117 -1.86 -17.13 -11.92
CA ILE A 117 -0.75 -16.31 -11.45
C ILE A 117 -1.19 -14.84 -11.33
N GLY A 118 -1.91 -14.31 -12.34
CA GLY A 118 -2.45 -12.96 -12.31
C GLY A 118 -3.49 -12.74 -11.20
N HIS A 119 -4.35 -13.73 -10.94
CA HIS A 119 -5.32 -13.65 -9.85
C HIS A 119 -4.64 -13.69 -8.47
N PHE A 120 -3.64 -14.55 -8.28
CA PHE A 120 -2.89 -14.61 -7.02
C PHE A 120 -2.04 -13.37 -6.79
N SER A 121 -1.35 -12.84 -7.80
CA SER A 121 -0.59 -11.60 -7.66
C SER A 121 -1.50 -10.42 -7.30
N ALA A 122 -2.70 -10.32 -7.90
CA ALA A 122 -3.68 -9.30 -7.53
C ALA A 122 -4.17 -9.45 -6.08
N LYS A 123 -4.40 -10.68 -5.60
CA LYS A 123 -4.79 -10.93 -4.20
C LYS A 123 -3.68 -10.62 -3.21
N VAL A 124 -2.44 -10.89 -3.58
CA VAL A 124 -1.26 -10.54 -2.78
C VAL A 124 -1.12 -9.03 -2.69
N ALA A 125 -1.23 -8.30 -3.81
CA ALA A 125 -1.17 -6.86 -3.82
C ALA A 125 -2.29 -6.22 -2.97
N GLN A 126 -3.53 -6.73 -3.09
CA GLN A 126 -4.65 -6.31 -2.25
C GLN A 126 -4.36 -6.51 -0.75
N ARG A 127 -3.76 -7.65 -0.40
CA ARG A 127 -3.39 -7.94 1.00
C ARG A 127 -2.24 -7.07 1.48
N MET A 128 -1.23 -6.84 0.65
CA MET A 128 -0.11 -5.95 0.97
C MET A 128 -0.62 -4.53 1.25
N GLU A 129 -1.48 -3.99 0.39
CA GLU A 129 -2.10 -2.67 0.59
C GLU A 129 -2.86 -2.58 1.92
N THR A 130 -3.61 -3.63 2.28
CA THR A 130 -4.32 -3.70 3.56
C THR A 130 -3.34 -3.74 4.74
N ASN A 131 -2.26 -4.51 4.62
CA ASN A 131 -1.26 -4.65 5.67
C ASN A 131 -0.45 -3.36 5.89
N ILE A 132 -0.12 -2.63 4.82
CA ILE A 132 0.60 -1.34 4.89
C ILE A 132 -0.16 -0.34 5.77
N TRP A 133 -1.48 -0.27 5.64
CA TRP A 133 -2.28 0.72 6.36
C TRP A 133 -2.87 0.21 7.67
N ALA A 134 -3.49 -0.98 7.66
CA ALA A 134 -4.29 -1.53 8.75
C ALA A 134 -3.76 -2.85 9.31
N GLY A 135 -2.54 -3.26 8.96
CA GLY A 135 -1.89 -4.46 9.49
C GLY A 135 -1.63 -4.36 10.99
N VAL A 136 -1.73 -5.50 11.69
CA VAL A 136 -1.43 -5.61 13.13
C VAL A 136 -0.49 -6.78 13.34
N ASN A 137 0.66 -6.53 13.96
CA ASN A 137 1.61 -7.58 14.32
C ASN A 137 1.00 -8.55 15.35
N GLY A 138 1.29 -9.84 15.17
CA GLY A 138 0.68 -10.95 15.91
C GLY A 138 -0.50 -11.62 15.20
N THR A 139 -0.98 -11.07 14.07
CA THR A 139 -1.93 -11.76 13.18
C THR A 139 -1.17 -12.47 12.06
N ALA A 140 -1.47 -13.75 11.83
CA ALA A 140 -0.79 -14.54 10.81
C ALA A 140 -0.91 -13.91 9.41
N GLY A 141 0.23 -13.58 8.80
CA GLY A 141 0.31 -12.98 7.46
C GLY A 141 0.15 -11.46 7.43
N GLN A 142 0.33 -10.78 8.56
CA GLN A 142 0.32 -9.32 8.68
C GLN A 142 1.57 -8.83 9.43
N PHE A 143 2.01 -7.61 9.11
CA PHE A 143 3.01 -6.85 9.86
C PHE A 143 2.34 -5.60 10.45
N ASP A 144 3.04 -4.85 11.29
CA ASP A 144 2.55 -3.56 11.83
C ASP A 144 2.35 -2.52 10.72
N GLY A 145 1.09 -2.19 10.44
CA GLY A 145 0.71 -1.15 9.49
C GLY A 145 0.84 0.25 10.09
N PHE A 146 0.79 1.27 9.24
CA PHE A 146 0.95 2.67 9.66
C PHE A 146 -0.06 3.09 10.73
N LYS A 147 -1.31 2.60 10.69
CA LYS A 147 -2.29 2.94 11.72
C LYS A 147 -1.88 2.46 13.12
N ALA A 148 -1.40 1.22 13.23
CA ALA A 148 -0.97 0.66 14.52
C ALA A 148 0.30 1.38 15.03
N LEU A 149 1.21 1.68 14.11
CA LEU A 149 2.45 2.38 14.41
C LEU A 149 2.20 3.84 14.86
N LEU A 150 1.30 4.56 14.18
CA LEU A 150 0.93 5.94 14.51
C LEU A 150 0.16 5.99 15.84
N ALA A 151 -0.81 5.09 16.06
CA ALA A 151 -1.59 5.06 17.30
C ALA A 151 -0.76 4.68 18.55
N ALA A 152 0.40 4.05 18.36
CA ALA A 152 1.32 3.72 19.45
C ALA A 152 2.22 4.90 19.86
N ASP A 153 2.25 5.98 19.09
CA ASP A 153 3.14 7.12 19.29
C ASP A 153 2.37 8.35 19.80
N SER A 154 2.78 8.86 20.96
CA SER A 154 2.16 10.03 21.59
C SER A 154 2.48 11.36 20.91
N ASP A 155 3.49 11.39 20.03
CA ASP A 155 3.86 12.61 19.30
C ASP A 155 2.94 12.86 18.09
N VAL A 156 2.13 11.88 17.69
CA VAL A 156 1.19 11.99 16.57
C VAL A 156 -0.02 12.84 16.97
N VAL A 157 -0.48 13.69 16.05
CA VAL A 157 -1.68 14.50 16.27
C VAL A 157 -2.92 13.68 15.95
N ASP A 158 -3.65 13.28 16.99
CA ASP A 158 -4.90 12.54 16.85
C ASP A 158 -6.11 13.47 16.70
N VAL A 159 -6.86 13.29 15.62
CA VAL A 159 -8.15 13.94 15.36
C VAL A 159 -9.25 12.90 15.53
N VAL A 160 -10.24 13.21 16.38
CA VAL A 160 -11.35 12.29 16.68
C VAL A 160 -12.20 12.05 15.45
N ALA A 161 -12.35 10.77 15.09
CA ALA A 161 -13.15 10.37 13.96
C ALA A 161 -14.66 10.47 14.20
N THR A 162 -15.37 10.78 13.13
CA THR A 162 -16.82 10.75 13.00
C THR A 162 -17.23 10.06 11.71
N ASP A 163 -18.50 9.68 11.57
CA ASP A 163 -19.00 9.09 10.34
C ASP A 163 -18.91 10.08 9.17
N VAL A 164 -18.11 9.73 8.16
CA VAL A 164 -17.86 10.59 7.00
C VAL A 164 -18.91 10.30 5.92
N THR A 165 -19.65 11.34 5.59
CA THR A 165 -20.70 11.39 4.58
C THR A 165 -20.41 12.50 3.59
N ALA A 166 -21.11 12.51 2.46
CA ALA A 166 -20.95 13.57 1.46
C ALA A 166 -21.30 14.98 1.98
N SER A 167 -22.05 15.11 3.10
CA SER A 167 -22.40 16.41 3.69
C SER A 167 -21.37 16.98 4.65
N ASN A 168 -20.55 16.15 5.31
CA ASN A 168 -19.54 16.60 6.29
C ASN A 168 -18.10 16.33 5.86
N VAL A 169 -17.86 15.61 4.76
CA VAL A 169 -16.50 15.25 4.30
C VAL A 169 -15.56 16.46 4.15
N ILE A 170 -16.06 17.61 3.69
CA ILE A 170 -15.25 18.85 3.57
C ILE A 170 -14.83 19.35 4.96
N THR A 171 -15.75 19.32 5.93
CA THR A 171 -15.47 19.74 7.31
C THR A 171 -14.49 18.79 7.99
N GLU A 172 -14.65 17.48 7.82
CA GLU A 172 -13.74 16.50 8.42
C GLU A 172 -12.35 16.52 7.76
N LEU A 173 -12.26 16.70 6.44
CA LEU A 173 -10.98 16.94 5.76
C LEU A 173 -10.32 18.25 6.21
N GLY A 174 -11.12 19.30 6.43
CA GLY A 174 -10.64 20.57 6.99
C GLY A 174 -10.00 20.40 8.36
N LYS A 175 -10.61 19.62 9.27
CA LYS A 175 -10.01 19.33 10.58
C LYS A 175 -8.65 18.65 10.46
N VAL A 176 -8.50 17.71 9.52
CA VAL A 176 -7.21 17.06 9.27
C VAL A 176 -6.21 18.05 8.71
N ALA A 177 -6.60 18.87 7.73
CA ALA A 177 -5.74 19.89 7.14
C ALA A 177 -5.27 20.95 8.16
N ASP A 178 -6.18 21.42 9.03
CA ASP A 178 -5.90 22.39 10.09
C ASP A 178 -5.02 21.80 11.20
N ALA A 179 -5.08 20.48 11.41
CA ALA A 179 -4.26 19.77 12.37
C ALA A 179 -2.83 19.51 11.87
N ILE A 180 -2.55 19.66 10.57
CA ILE A 180 -1.20 19.52 10.02
C ILE A 180 -0.32 20.65 10.59
N PRO A 181 0.83 20.33 11.21
CA PRO A 181 1.73 21.34 11.73
C PRO A 181 2.18 22.32 10.65
N SER A 182 2.31 23.60 11.00
CA SER A 182 2.71 24.66 10.07
C SER A 182 4.08 24.47 9.42
N ALA A 183 4.96 23.69 10.04
CA ALA A 183 6.28 23.34 9.47
C ALA A 183 6.17 22.38 8.28
N VAL A 184 5.11 21.57 8.25
CA VAL A 184 4.81 20.58 7.22
C VAL A 184 3.82 21.15 6.19
N TYR A 185 2.88 21.97 6.65
CA TYR A 185 1.88 22.61 5.80
C TYR A 185 2.54 23.48 4.72
N GLY A 186 2.29 23.15 3.45
CA GLY A 186 2.85 23.84 2.29
C GLY A 186 4.11 23.20 1.67
N GLN A 187 4.62 22.11 2.25
CA GLN A 187 5.64 21.30 1.58
C GLN A 187 5.01 20.48 0.44
N GLU A 188 5.70 20.38 -0.69
CA GLU A 188 5.20 19.69 -1.91
C GLU A 188 4.91 18.20 -1.68
N ASP A 189 5.56 17.59 -0.69
CA ASP A 189 5.43 16.17 -0.35
C ASP A 189 4.27 15.85 0.61
N THR A 190 3.51 16.86 1.06
CA THR A 190 2.39 16.66 1.99
C THR A 190 1.23 15.97 1.29
N THR A 191 0.85 14.80 1.79
CA THR A 191 -0.25 13.99 1.24
C THR A 191 -1.22 13.60 2.35
N ILE A 192 -2.52 13.67 2.04
CA ILE A 192 -3.59 13.12 2.87
C ILE A 192 -4.02 11.79 2.23
N TRP A 193 -3.78 10.70 2.93
CA TRP A 193 -4.29 9.38 2.58
C TRP A 193 -5.68 9.20 3.17
N VAL A 194 -6.64 8.91 2.30
CA VAL A 194 -8.05 8.77 2.70
C VAL A 194 -8.56 7.37 2.39
N ALA A 195 -9.44 6.89 3.25
CA ALA A 195 -10.14 5.64 3.04
C ALA A 195 -11.10 5.70 1.84
N THR A 196 -11.44 4.54 1.28
CA THR A 196 -12.31 4.46 0.10
C THR A 196 -13.67 5.14 0.30
N ASN A 197 -14.26 5.06 1.50
CA ASN A 197 -15.55 5.69 1.79
C ASN A 197 -15.44 7.22 1.85
N VAL A 198 -14.35 7.74 2.41
CA VAL A 198 -14.04 9.18 2.48
C VAL A 198 -13.80 9.70 1.06
N TYR A 199 -12.98 9.01 0.26
CA TYR A 199 -12.70 9.38 -1.13
C TYR A 199 -13.97 9.46 -1.98
N ARG A 200 -14.87 8.47 -1.86
CA ARG A 200 -16.16 8.46 -2.56
C ARG A 200 -17.08 9.58 -2.09
N SER A 201 -17.09 9.87 -0.80
CA SER A 201 -17.88 10.96 -0.24
C SER A 201 -17.38 12.32 -0.73
N TYR A 202 -16.06 12.48 -0.84
CA TYR A 202 -15.43 13.70 -1.37
C TYR A 202 -15.72 13.92 -2.85
N ILE A 203 -15.62 12.87 -3.68
CA ILE A 203 -16.07 12.94 -5.09
C ILE A 203 -17.52 13.41 -5.16
N ARG A 204 -18.39 12.83 -4.32
CA ARG A 204 -19.82 13.15 -4.30
C ARG A 204 -20.09 14.59 -3.85
N SER A 205 -19.31 15.14 -2.93
CA SER A 205 -19.41 16.55 -2.50
C SER A 205 -18.95 17.51 -3.60
N LEU A 206 -17.92 17.14 -4.39
CA LEU A 206 -17.42 17.96 -5.50
C LEU A 206 -18.41 18.09 -6.67
N GLY A 207 -19.32 17.13 -6.85
CA GLY A 207 -20.35 17.20 -7.90
C GLY A 207 -21.46 18.22 -7.69
N GLY A 208 -21.38 19.08 -6.68
CA GLY A 208 -22.17 20.31 -6.62
C GLY A 208 -23.65 20.16 -6.28
N PHE A 209 -24.07 19.10 -5.59
CA PHE A 209 -25.45 19.04 -5.05
C PHE A 209 -25.50 19.74 -3.70
N GLY A 210 -25.42 21.07 -3.71
CA GLY A 210 -25.61 21.88 -2.51
C GLY A 210 -26.99 21.59 -1.90
N ALA A 211 -27.03 21.19 -0.63
CA ALA A 211 -28.26 21.27 0.13
C ALA A 211 -28.62 22.76 0.31
N SER A 212 -29.91 23.09 0.20
CA SER A 212 -30.48 24.44 0.43
C SER A 212 -30.44 25.45 -0.74
N GLY A 213 -30.38 25.00 -1.99
CA GLY A 213 -30.68 25.87 -3.14
C GLY A 213 -29.62 26.92 -3.48
N LEU A 214 -28.44 26.87 -2.84
CA LEU A 214 -27.25 27.52 -3.38
C LEU A 214 -26.81 26.72 -4.60
N GLY A 215 -26.99 27.29 -5.79
CA GLY A 215 -26.51 26.70 -7.04
C GLY A 215 -25.01 26.46 -6.93
N ALA A 216 -24.62 25.22 -6.73
CA ALA A 216 -23.24 24.81 -6.76
C ALA A 216 -22.94 24.29 -8.17
N ALA A 217 -22.29 25.14 -8.95
CA ALA A 217 -21.45 24.71 -10.04
C ALA A 217 -20.41 23.77 -9.41
N GLY A 218 -20.52 22.46 -9.67
CA GLY A 218 -19.54 21.48 -9.18
C GLY A 218 -18.11 21.82 -9.62
N TYR A 219 -17.15 20.95 -9.33
CA TYR A 219 -15.79 21.13 -9.85
C TYR A 219 -15.81 21.33 -11.38
N GLU A 220 -15.37 22.49 -11.86
CA GLU A 220 -15.44 22.91 -13.28
C GLU A 220 -16.87 22.89 -13.91
N ASP A 221 -17.91 23.19 -13.13
CA ASP A 221 -19.33 23.09 -13.55
C ASP A 221 -19.77 21.67 -13.94
N LYS A 222 -18.97 20.65 -13.64
CA LYS A 222 -19.26 19.25 -13.94
C LYS A 222 -19.93 18.59 -12.74
N GLY A 223 -21.14 18.06 -12.97
CA GLY A 223 -21.84 17.25 -11.96
C GLY A 223 -21.29 15.82 -11.83
N ASN A 224 -21.86 15.04 -10.91
CA ASN A 224 -21.48 13.64 -10.61
C ASN A 224 -21.61 12.64 -11.77
N ASN A 225 -22.04 13.06 -12.97
CA ASN A 225 -22.08 12.19 -14.15
C ASN A 225 -20.71 12.06 -14.85
N GLN A 226 -19.69 12.79 -14.38
CA GLN A 226 -18.33 12.76 -14.93
C GLN A 226 -17.38 12.00 -14.01
N ALA A 227 -16.28 11.49 -14.57
CA ALA A 227 -15.17 10.95 -13.79
C ALA A 227 -14.40 12.12 -13.14
N ILE A 228 -14.78 12.50 -11.92
CA ILE A 228 -14.04 13.47 -11.11
C ILE A 228 -12.96 12.72 -10.35
N THR A 229 -11.70 13.03 -10.66
CA THR A 229 -10.54 12.51 -9.93
C THR A 229 -10.01 13.62 -9.02
N PRO A 230 -10.41 13.67 -7.74
CA PRO A 230 -9.88 14.66 -6.81
C PRO A 230 -8.41 14.40 -6.56
N SER A 231 -7.58 15.39 -6.91
CA SER A 231 -6.13 15.35 -6.68
C SER A 231 -5.71 16.21 -5.49
N PHE A 232 -6.51 17.21 -5.11
CA PHE A 232 -6.17 18.18 -4.07
C PHE A 232 -7.35 18.56 -3.17
N PHE A 233 -7.04 18.99 -1.95
CA PHE A 233 -7.93 19.68 -1.01
C PHE A 233 -7.12 20.78 -0.32
N ASP A 234 -7.59 22.04 -0.42
CA ASP A 234 -6.89 23.22 0.09
C ASP A 234 -5.40 23.33 -0.31
N GLY A 235 -5.05 22.80 -1.49
CA GLY A 235 -3.68 22.77 -2.01
C GLY A 235 -2.84 21.56 -1.58
N ILE A 236 -3.35 20.70 -0.71
CA ILE A 236 -2.69 19.45 -0.27
C ILE A 236 -3.12 18.29 -1.15
N LYS A 237 -2.18 17.42 -1.53
CA LYS A 237 -2.46 16.24 -2.36
C LYS A 237 -3.32 15.23 -1.61
N ILE A 238 -4.39 14.72 -2.22
CA ILE A 238 -5.17 13.60 -1.70
C ILE A 238 -4.78 12.33 -2.46
N SER A 239 -4.49 11.25 -1.73
CA SER A 239 -4.31 9.91 -2.28
C SER A 239 -5.32 8.92 -1.70
N HIS A 240 -5.76 7.98 -2.52
CA HIS A 240 -6.71 6.95 -2.13
C HIS A 240 -5.98 5.71 -1.62
N ALA A 241 -5.96 5.55 -0.29
CA ALA A 241 -5.48 4.34 0.38
C ALA A 241 -6.61 3.32 0.51
N GLN A 242 -6.65 2.31 -0.37
CA GLN A 242 -7.70 1.28 -0.35
C GLN A 242 -7.63 0.36 0.86
N GLY A 243 -6.44 0.24 1.47
CA GLY A 243 -6.19 -0.56 2.66
C GLY A 243 -6.56 0.13 3.98
N LEU A 244 -6.89 1.42 3.95
CA LEU A 244 -7.23 2.19 5.14
C LEU A 244 -8.65 1.83 5.63
N GLY A 245 -8.85 1.82 6.96
CA GLY A 245 -10.14 1.47 7.57
C GLY A 245 -11.25 2.47 7.22
N THR A 246 -12.50 2.14 7.52
CA THR A 246 -13.64 3.01 7.15
C THR A 246 -13.64 4.29 7.99
N ASN A 247 -13.93 5.43 7.36
CA ASN A 247 -13.95 6.76 7.98
C ASN A 247 -12.57 7.23 8.50
N GLU A 248 -11.48 6.60 8.07
CA GLU A 248 -10.14 6.95 8.54
C GLU A 248 -9.41 7.81 7.52
N MET A 249 -8.52 8.66 8.03
CA MET A 249 -7.63 9.50 7.24
C MET A 249 -6.28 9.59 7.95
N VAL A 250 -5.21 9.68 7.17
CA VAL A 250 -3.84 9.92 7.67
C VAL A 250 -3.25 11.05 6.85
N ALA A 251 -2.54 11.98 7.48
CA ALA A 251 -1.84 13.05 6.78
C ALA A 251 -0.39 13.15 7.24
N GLY A 252 0.48 13.53 6.32
CA GLY A 252 1.89 13.78 6.60
C GLY A 252 2.70 13.89 5.31
N GLN A 253 4.02 14.00 5.45
CA GLN A 253 4.92 14.04 4.29
C GLN A 253 5.15 12.62 3.75
N LYS A 254 5.07 12.42 2.43
CA LYS A 254 5.43 11.15 1.77
C LYS A 254 6.84 10.66 2.16
N SER A 255 7.78 11.59 2.32
CA SER A 255 9.17 11.31 2.72
C SER A 255 9.29 10.77 4.14
N ASN A 256 8.25 10.89 4.96
CA ASN A 256 8.22 10.43 6.34
C ASN A 256 7.64 9.01 6.50
N PHE A 257 7.00 8.47 5.47
CA PHE A 257 6.42 7.13 5.45
C PHE A 257 7.32 6.19 4.64
N PHE A 258 7.79 5.12 5.29
CA PHE A 258 8.75 4.18 4.71
C PHE A 258 8.15 2.79 4.58
N PHE A 259 8.31 2.19 3.40
CA PHE A 259 8.03 0.79 3.13
C PHE A 259 9.33 0.07 2.82
N GLY A 260 9.70 -0.89 3.67
CA GLY A 260 10.89 -1.70 3.51
C GLY A 260 10.58 -3.00 2.76
N THR A 261 11.48 -3.38 1.85
CA THR A 261 11.48 -4.71 1.22
C THR A 261 12.90 -5.24 1.11
N SER A 262 13.04 -6.57 1.15
CA SER A 262 14.35 -7.23 1.03
C SER A 262 14.89 -7.17 -0.39
N LEU A 263 14.14 -7.66 -1.37
CA LEU A 263 14.38 -7.39 -2.78
C LEU A 263 13.10 -6.84 -3.39
N LEU A 264 13.23 -5.75 -4.15
CA LEU A 264 12.11 -5.20 -4.93
C LEU A 264 11.54 -6.24 -5.91
N ASN A 265 12.35 -7.21 -6.33
CA ASN A 265 11.98 -8.25 -7.27
C ASN A 265 11.41 -9.53 -6.62
N ASP A 266 11.65 -9.79 -5.33
CA ASP A 266 11.16 -11.00 -4.67
C ASP A 266 9.63 -10.99 -4.52
N LEU A 267 9.08 -9.78 -4.43
CA LEU A 267 7.64 -9.54 -4.51
C LEU A 267 7.05 -9.98 -5.87
N ASN A 268 7.86 -10.09 -6.93
CA ASN A 268 7.42 -10.41 -8.29
C ASN A 268 7.69 -11.87 -8.72
N GLU A 269 8.40 -12.67 -7.92
CA GLU A 269 8.76 -14.04 -8.32
C GLU A 269 7.74 -15.07 -7.81
N VAL A 270 6.80 -15.47 -8.66
CA VAL A 270 5.89 -16.59 -8.41
C VAL A 270 6.45 -17.85 -9.07
N LYS A 271 6.76 -18.88 -8.27
CA LYS A 271 7.19 -20.18 -8.76
C LYS A 271 6.01 -21.13 -8.82
N VAL A 272 5.83 -21.74 -9.99
CA VAL A 272 4.86 -22.81 -10.20
C VAL A 272 5.62 -24.13 -10.20
N ILE A 273 5.22 -25.05 -9.31
CA ILE A 273 5.80 -26.38 -9.20
C ILE A 273 4.71 -27.40 -9.52
N ASP A 274 4.96 -28.25 -10.51
CA ASP A 274 4.13 -29.42 -10.77
C ASP A 274 4.55 -30.55 -9.82
N MET A 275 3.63 -30.99 -8.97
CA MET A 275 3.92 -32.07 -8.02
C MET A 275 3.82 -33.46 -8.67
N SER A 276 3.27 -33.56 -9.89
CA SER A 276 3.09 -34.84 -10.59
C SER A 276 4.41 -35.59 -10.78
N ASP A 277 5.51 -34.86 -10.99
CA ASP A 277 6.85 -35.43 -11.19
C ASP A 277 7.59 -35.73 -9.87
N ILE A 278 7.13 -35.18 -8.74
CA ILE A 278 7.82 -35.28 -7.44
C ILE A 278 7.12 -36.31 -6.54
N ASP A 279 5.81 -36.22 -6.38
CA ASP A 279 5.04 -37.05 -5.44
C ASP A 279 3.93 -37.89 -6.12
N GLY A 280 3.81 -37.81 -7.45
CA GLY A 280 2.79 -38.52 -8.22
C GLY A 280 1.37 -37.97 -8.04
N SER A 281 1.19 -36.89 -7.28
CA SER A 281 -0.09 -36.22 -7.11
C SER A 281 -0.36 -35.29 -8.29
N GLN A 282 -1.61 -35.24 -8.75
CA GLN A 282 -2.02 -34.31 -9.82
C GLN A 282 -2.21 -32.88 -9.29
N ASN A 283 -1.28 -32.39 -8.49
CA ASN A 283 -1.33 -31.08 -7.85
C ASN A 283 -0.33 -30.13 -8.47
N VAL A 284 -0.70 -28.86 -8.56
CA VAL A 284 0.20 -27.75 -8.90
C VAL A 284 0.28 -26.82 -7.70
N ARG A 285 1.50 -26.48 -7.31
CA ARG A 285 1.78 -25.60 -6.18
C ARG A 285 2.31 -24.26 -6.67
N PHE A 286 1.72 -23.18 -6.18
CA PHE A 286 2.19 -21.82 -6.38
C PHE A 286 2.90 -21.37 -5.10
N ILE A 287 4.17 -20.98 -5.25
CA ILE A 287 5.03 -20.55 -4.16
C ILE A 287 5.51 -19.13 -4.44
N MET A 288 5.31 -18.24 -3.48
CA MET A 288 5.90 -16.91 -3.46
C MET A 288 6.42 -16.63 -2.05
N ARG A 289 7.59 -16.01 -1.94
CA ARG A 289 8.19 -15.61 -0.68
C ARG A 289 8.67 -14.18 -0.81
N PHE A 290 8.36 -13.35 0.17
CA PHE A 290 8.78 -11.96 0.20
C PHE A 290 8.93 -11.51 1.65
N GLN A 291 9.73 -10.46 1.86
CA GLN A 291 9.89 -9.82 3.15
C GLN A 291 9.39 -8.38 3.04
N ALA A 292 8.56 -7.94 3.98
CA ALA A 292 7.99 -6.59 3.96
C ALA A 292 7.84 -6.04 5.37
N GLY A 293 7.87 -4.71 5.49
CA GLY A 293 7.62 -4.01 6.74
C GLY A 293 7.40 -2.52 6.51
N CYS A 294 6.72 -1.85 7.44
CA CYS A 294 6.47 -0.42 7.40
C CYS A 294 7.08 0.29 8.61
N GLN A 295 7.47 1.55 8.42
CA GLN A 295 7.83 2.43 9.53
C GLN A 295 7.64 3.90 9.14
N PHE A 296 7.41 4.76 10.11
CA PHE A 296 7.38 6.22 9.94
C PHE A 296 8.50 6.89 10.73
N GLY A 297 8.96 8.07 10.27
CA GLY A 297 10.08 8.80 10.88
C GLY A 297 9.69 9.67 12.06
N VAL A 298 9.07 10.82 11.79
CA VAL A 298 8.73 11.88 12.73
C VAL A 298 7.23 11.83 13.05
N GLY A 299 6.85 11.51 14.28
CA GLY A 299 5.43 11.45 14.67
C GLY A 299 4.74 12.81 14.72
N SER A 300 5.45 13.86 15.17
CA SER A 300 4.91 15.23 15.24
C SER A 300 4.47 15.79 13.89
N ASP A 301 4.97 15.24 12.79
CA ASP A 301 4.67 15.66 11.41
C ASP A 301 3.51 14.86 10.79
N CYS A 302 2.96 13.92 11.55
CA CYS A 302 1.85 13.06 11.15
C CYS A 302 0.57 13.43 11.90
N VAL A 303 -0.54 13.37 11.19
CA VAL A 303 -1.89 13.51 11.76
C VAL A 303 -2.63 12.21 11.48
N GLN A 304 -3.27 11.65 12.51
CA GLN A 304 -4.12 10.48 12.39
C GLN A 304 -5.56 10.87 12.71
N TYR A 305 -6.50 10.50 11.84
CA TYR A 305 -7.93 10.63 12.07
C TYR A 305 -8.52 9.25 12.37
N THR A 306 -8.87 8.99 13.63
CA THR A 306 -9.31 7.68 14.13
C THR A 306 -10.34 7.75 15.24
#